data_AF-A0A1Y4QSK6-F1
#
_entry.id   AF-A0A1Y4QSK6-F1
#
_cell.length_a   1.000
_cell.length_b   1.000
_cell.length_c   1.000
_cell.angle_alpha   90.00
_cell.angle_beta   90.00
_cell.angle_gamma   90.00
#
_symmetry.space_group_name_H-M   'P 1'
#
loop_
_entity.id
_entity.type
_entity.pdbx_description
1 polymer ?
#
loop_
_entity_poly.entity_id
_entity_poly.type
_entity_poly.pdbx_seq_one_letter_code
_entity_poly.pdbx_strand_id
1 'polypeptide(L)'
;MKVNILGTEYDVEILSQRDETMNAIEAVGYTDYSVKKIRVLDVTKNTDSDQQEDTERYQDLIIRHELIHAFLYESGIDFRMQFHNEEMVDWLAMQFPKMVEVFDKMEI
;
A
#
# COMPACT_ATOMS: atom_id res chain seq x y z
N MET A 1 10.21 -0.43 -8.85
CA MET A 1 9.72 -1.58 -9.65
C MET A 1 8.41 -1.18 -10.32
N LYS A 2 7.97 -1.89 -11.35
CA LYS A 2 6.71 -1.60 -12.05
C LYS A 2 5.67 -2.67 -11.75
N VAL A 3 4.42 -2.25 -11.53
CA VAL A 3 3.28 -3.13 -11.30
C VAL A 3 2.11 -2.71 -12.18
N ASN A 4 1.32 -3.67 -12.65
CA ASN A 4 0.11 -3.38 -13.43
C ASN A 4 -1.12 -3.43 -12.52
N ILE A 5 -1.84 -2.31 -12.44
CA ILE A 5 -3.06 -2.13 -11.68
C ILE A 5 -4.21 -1.96 -12.67
N LEU A 6 -5.00 -3.02 -12.87
CA LEU A 6 -6.17 -3.03 -13.77
C LEU A 6 -5.89 -2.53 -15.21
N GLY A 7 -4.69 -2.81 -15.74
CA GLY A 7 -4.26 -2.37 -17.07
C GLY A 7 -3.37 -1.13 -17.07
N THR A 8 -3.25 -0.40 -15.94
CA THR A 8 -2.42 0.79 -15.81
C THR A 8 -1.09 0.47 -15.11
N GLU A 9 0.02 0.91 -15.69
CA GLU A 9 1.35 0.70 -15.10
C GLU A 9 1.65 1.76 -14.02
N TYR A 10 2.06 1.30 -12.83
CA TYR A 10 2.51 2.14 -11.73
C TYR A 10 3.98 1.90 -11.41
N ASP A 11 4.70 3.00 -11.14
CA ASP A 11 6.07 2.96 -10.60
C ASP A 11 6.02 2.91 -9.07
N VAL A 12 6.54 1.83 -8.49
CA VAL A 12 6.65 1.59 -7.04
C VAL A 12 8.09 1.81 -6.59
N GLU A 13 8.32 2.79 -5.72
CA GLU A 13 9.63 3.12 -5.16
C GLU A 13 9.66 2.85 -3.66
N ILE A 14 10.61 2.04 -3.20
CA ILE A 14 10.92 1.88 -1.78
C ILE A 14 12.06 2.84 -1.45
N LEU A 15 11.80 3.81 -0.57
CA LEU A 15 12.73 4.87 -0.22
C LEU A 15 13.44 4.59 1.11
N SER A 16 14.73 4.88 1.19
CA SER A 16 15.49 4.76 2.44
C SER A 16 15.22 5.89 3.43
N GLN A 17 14.42 6.89 3.09
CA GLN A 17 14.03 8.00 3.98
C GLN A 17 12.73 8.62 3.47
N ARG A 18 11.99 9.31 4.35
CA ARG A 18 10.77 10.03 3.96
C ARG A 18 11.13 11.15 2.98
N ASP A 19 10.35 11.25 1.90
CA ASP A 19 10.44 12.40 1.01
C ASP A 19 9.58 13.58 1.52
N GLU A 20 9.59 14.68 0.79
CA GLU A 20 8.84 15.89 1.16
C GLU A 20 7.33 15.63 1.30
N THR A 21 6.76 14.74 0.47
CA THR A 21 5.33 14.43 0.50
C THR A 21 5.00 13.64 1.76
N MET A 22 5.75 12.57 2.03
CA MET A 22 5.58 11.77 3.25
C MET A 22 5.72 12.59 4.52
N ASN A 23 6.69 13.52 4.55
CA ASN A 23 6.86 14.42 5.70
C ASN A 23 5.68 15.39 5.85
N ALA A 24 5.14 15.91 4.76
CA ALA A 24 4.00 16.84 4.80
C ALA A 24 2.70 16.20 5.29
N ILE A 25 2.50 14.90 5.02
CA ILE A 25 1.30 14.15 5.42
C ILE A 25 1.53 13.24 6.64
N GLU A 26 2.74 13.29 7.22
CA GLU A 26 3.18 12.45 8.34
C GLU A 26 3.01 10.93 8.12
N ALA A 27 3.15 10.46 6.86
CA ALA A 27 2.95 9.06 6.49
C ALA A 27 4.27 8.31 6.21
N VAL A 28 4.15 6.98 6.08
CA VAL A 28 5.23 6.05 5.69
C VAL A 28 5.04 5.47 4.29
N GLY A 29 3.97 5.88 3.60
CA GLY A 29 3.61 5.47 2.25
C GLY A 29 2.67 6.50 1.64
N TYR A 30 2.62 6.57 0.31
CA TYR A 30 1.54 7.26 -0.41
C TYR A 30 1.41 6.76 -1.85
N THR A 31 0.20 6.95 -2.39
CA THR A 31 -0.15 6.68 -3.78
C THR A 31 -0.56 7.96 -4.49
N ASP A 32 0.25 8.38 -5.46
CA ASP A 32 -0.08 9.46 -6.39
C ASP A 32 -0.62 8.88 -7.70
N TYR A 33 -1.94 8.72 -7.74
CA TYR A 33 -2.66 8.19 -8.89
C TYR A 33 -2.64 9.12 -10.10
N SER A 34 -2.28 10.41 -9.95
CA SER A 34 -2.26 11.37 -11.06
C SER A 34 -1.05 11.14 -11.97
N VAL A 35 0.07 10.68 -11.39
CA VAL A 35 1.31 10.35 -12.11
C VAL A 35 1.66 8.86 -12.05
N LYS A 36 0.74 8.02 -11.55
CA LYS A 36 0.87 6.55 -11.45
C LYS A 36 2.11 6.13 -10.67
N LYS A 37 2.29 6.74 -9.49
CA LYS A 37 3.43 6.50 -8.61
C LYS A 37 2.98 6.05 -7.23
N ILE A 38 3.67 5.06 -6.70
CA ILE A 38 3.55 4.61 -5.31
C ILE A 38 4.92 4.77 -4.67
N ARG A 39 4.97 5.38 -3.49
CA ARG A 39 6.20 5.47 -2.70
C ARG A 39 5.97 4.94 -1.32
N VAL A 40 6.92 4.15 -0.83
CA VAL A 40 6.86 3.56 0.50
C VAL A 40 8.21 3.72 1.18
N LEU A 41 8.21 4.07 2.45
CA LEU A 41 9.41 4.10 3.28
C LEU A 41 9.89 2.67 3.57
N ASP A 42 11.19 2.44 3.46
CA ASP A 42 11.85 1.23 3.94
C ASP A 42 11.90 1.28 5.47
N VAL A 43 10.90 0.69 6.13
CA VAL A 43 10.80 0.63 7.60
C VAL A 43 11.67 -0.49 8.19
N THR A 44 12.21 -1.39 7.36
CA THR A 44 13.13 -2.45 7.81
C THR A 44 14.52 -1.91 8.12
N LYS A 45 14.89 -0.77 7.50
CA LYS A 45 16.19 -0.10 7.67
C LYS A 45 16.13 1.20 8.47
N ASN A 46 14.95 1.79 8.62
CA ASN A 46 14.72 3.01 9.38
C ASN A 46 14.01 2.71 10.69
N THR A 47 14.76 2.22 11.67
CA THR A 47 14.24 2.02 13.01
C THR A 47 14.73 3.14 13.92
N ASP A 48 13.95 4.21 14.01
CA ASP A 48 13.70 4.86 15.32
C ASP A 48 12.86 3.93 16.23
N SER A 49 12.45 2.76 15.71
CA SER A 49 11.54 1.81 16.33
C SER A 49 12.28 0.59 16.91
N ASP A 50 12.77 0.73 18.13
CA ASP A 50 12.87 -0.40 19.08
C ASP A 50 11.47 -0.94 19.49
N GLN A 51 10.42 -0.70 18.69
CA GLN A 51 9.01 -0.86 19.06
C GLN A 51 8.20 -1.79 18.13
N GLN A 52 8.77 -2.32 17.04
CA GLN A 52 8.10 -3.29 16.17
C GLN A 52 8.92 -4.56 16.02
N GLU A 53 8.36 -5.68 16.47
CA GLU A 53 9.03 -6.99 16.47
C GLU A 53 9.15 -7.62 15.07
N ASP A 54 8.29 -7.22 14.12
CA ASP A 54 8.22 -7.78 12.77
C ASP A 54 8.05 -6.67 11.72
N THR A 55 9.18 -6.07 11.35
CA THR A 55 9.26 -4.96 10.40
C THR A 55 9.02 -5.39 8.95
N GLU A 56 9.32 -6.65 8.60
CA GLU A 56 9.05 -7.20 7.26
C GLU A 56 7.55 -7.32 7.01
N ARG A 57 6.81 -7.91 7.97
CA ARG A 57 5.34 -8.00 7.87
C ARG A 57 4.68 -6.63 7.79
N TYR A 58 5.25 -5.64 8.50
CA TYR A 58 4.75 -4.27 8.46
C TYR A 58 5.07 -3.57 7.13
N GLN A 59 6.28 -3.76 6.58
CA GLN A 59 6.66 -3.28 5.26
C GLN A 59 5.70 -3.77 4.18
N ASP A 60 5.40 -5.06 4.21
CA ASP A 60 4.46 -5.72 3.31
C ASP A 60 3.04 -5.19 3.46
N LEU A 61 2.62 -4.85 4.68
CA LEU A 61 1.31 -4.26 4.95
C LEU A 61 1.19 -2.88 4.30
N ILE A 62 2.20 -2.02 4.46
CA ILE A 62 2.20 -0.67 3.87
C ILE A 62 2.15 -0.77 2.33
N ILE A 63 2.94 -1.67 1.72
CA ILE A 63 2.92 -1.85 0.27
C ILE A 63 1.54 -2.28 -0.21
N ARG A 64 0.89 -3.25 0.47
CA ARG A 64 -0.48 -3.66 0.11
C ARG A 64 -1.49 -2.53 0.25
N HIS A 65 -1.39 -1.74 1.33
CA HIS A 65 -2.24 -0.59 1.58
C HIS A 65 -2.19 0.39 0.39
N GLU A 66 -0.99 0.80 -0.04
CA GLU A 66 -0.84 1.70 -1.19
C GLU A 66 -1.32 1.08 -2.51
N LEU A 67 -1.07 -0.22 -2.74
CA LEU A 67 -1.58 -0.89 -3.92
C LEU A 67 -3.12 -0.89 -3.97
N ILE A 68 -3.78 -1.07 -2.82
CA ILE A 68 -5.25 -1.04 -2.74
C ILE A 68 -5.78 0.36 -3.05
N HIS A 69 -5.14 1.44 -2.59
CA HIS A 69 -5.47 2.79 -3.04
C HIS A 69 -5.41 2.88 -4.57
N ALA A 70 -4.33 2.41 -5.19
CA ALA A 70 -4.20 2.41 -6.64
C ALA A 70 -5.31 1.61 -7.33
N PHE A 71 -5.66 0.41 -6.83
CA PHE A 71 -6.78 -0.38 -7.36
C PHE A 71 -8.11 0.37 -7.30
N LEU A 72 -8.39 1.07 -6.19
CA LEU A 72 -9.61 1.85 -6.03
C LEU A 72 -9.65 3.03 -7.00
N TYR A 73 -8.54 3.75 -7.16
CA TYR A 73 -8.45 4.85 -8.14
C TYR A 73 -8.64 4.38 -9.59
N GLU A 74 -7.98 3.29 -10.00
CA GLU A 74 -8.17 2.73 -11.36
C GLU A 74 -9.58 2.14 -11.55
N SER A 75 -10.27 1.80 -10.46
CA SER A 75 -11.69 1.40 -10.50
C SER A 75 -12.66 2.60 -10.56
N GLY A 76 -12.17 3.84 -10.58
CA GLY A 76 -12.97 5.06 -10.56
C GLY A 76 -13.58 5.38 -9.19
N ILE A 77 -13.05 4.79 -8.11
CA ILE A 77 -13.49 5.03 -6.74
C ILE A 77 -12.51 6.01 -6.10
N ASP A 78 -12.86 7.29 -6.09
CA ASP A 78 -12.01 8.35 -5.54
C ASP A 78 -11.99 8.32 -3.99
N PHE A 79 -10.94 8.90 -3.40
CA PHE A 79 -10.80 8.96 -1.95
C PHE A 79 -11.98 9.73 -1.33
N ARG A 80 -12.47 9.26 -0.17
CA ARG A 80 -13.68 9.75 0.53
C ARG A 80 -15.01 9.37 -0.10
N MET A 81 -15.04 8.61 -1.20
CA MET A 81 -16.23 7.83 -1.52
C MET A 81 -16.47 6.81 -0.40
N GLN A 82 -17.72 6.36 -0.20
CA GLN A 82 -18.08 5.50 0.93
C GLN A 82 -17.18 4.25 1.07
N PHE A 83 -16.68 3.73 -0.06
CA PHE A 83 -15.89 2.51 -0.12
C PHE A 83 -14.37 2.75 -0.13
N HIS A 84 -13.92 4.00 -0.27
CA HIS A 84 -12.49 4.36 -0.33
C HIS A 84 -12.16 5.30 0.82
N ASN A 85 -11.76 4.68 1.92
CA ASN A 85 -11.28 5.31 3.14
C ASN A 85 -10.19 4.41 3.76
N GLU A 86 -9.39 4.97 4.67
CA GLU A 86 -8.26 4.28 5.31
C GLU A 86 -8.68 2.96 5.98
N GLU A 87 -9.81 2.95 6.70
CA GLU A 87 -10.26 1.74 7.42
C GLU A 87 -10.54 0.57 6.47
N MET A 88 -11.16 0.85 5.32
CA MET A 88 -11.42 -0.16 4.28
C MET A 88 -10.13 -0.62 3.59
N VAL A 89 -9.22 0.31 3.30
CA VAL A 89 -7.93 0.01 2.67
C VAL A 89 -7.07 -0.86 3.61
N ASP A 90 -6.97 -0.49 4.88
CA ASP A 90 -6.27 -1.25 5.92
C ASP A 90 -6.86 -2.64 6.10
N TRP A 91 -8.18 -2.74 6.17
CA TRP A 91 -8.86 -4.03 6.30
C TRP A 91 -8.53 -4.94 5.12
N LEU A 92 -8.61 -4.43 3.89
CA LEU A 92 -8.24 -5.18 2.68
C LEU A 92 -6.75 -5.56 2.70
N ALA A 93 -5.84 -4.64 3.08
CA ALA A 93 -4.41 -4.90 3.11
C ALA A 93 -4.04 -6.02 4.09
N MET A 94 -4.80 -6.14 5.19
CA MET A 94 -4.65 -7.21 6.18
C MET A 94 -5.34 -8.52 5.79
N GLN A 95 -6.53 -8.46 5.19
CA GLN A 95 -7.35 -9.66 4.97
C GLN A 95 -7.19 -10.28 3.59
N PHE A 96 -6.87 -9.50 2.56
CA PHE A 96 -6.82 -9.99 1.19
C PHE A 96 -5.88 -11.20 1.01
N PRO A 97 -4.65 -11.22 1.55
CA PRO A 97 -3.78 -12.41 1.45
C PRO A 97 -4.39 -13.67 2.08
N LYS A 98 -5.16 -13.53 3.18
CA LYS A 98 -5.84 -14.65 3.84
C LYS A 98 -7.02 -15.16 3.02
N MET A 99 -7.73 -14.26 2.34
CA MET A 99 -8.81 -14.64 1.42
C MET A 99 -8.26 -15.39 0.21
N VAL A 100 -7.15 -14.90 -0.38
CA VAL A 100 -6.43 -15.59 -1.46
C VAL A 100 -6.02 -17.00 -1.02
N GLU A 101 -5.46 -17.16 0.17
CA GLU A 101 -5.10 -18.48 0.70
C GLU A 101 -6.29 -19.45 0.78
N VAL A 102 -7.48 -18.95 1.15
CA VAL A 102 -8.70 -19.77 1.18
C VAL A 102 -9.16 -20.12 -0.24
N PHE A 103 -9.13 -19.18 -1.18
CA PHE A 103 -9.53 -19.39 -2.57
C PHE A 103 -8.60 -20.37 -3.28
N ASP A 104 -7.29 -20.22 -3.10
CA ASP A 104 -6.28 -21.14 -3.63
C ASP A 104 -6.50 -22.57 -3.11
N LYS A 105 -6.81 -22.73 -1.81
CA LYS A 105 -7.13 -24.05 -1.21
C LYS A 105 -8.43 -24.66 -1.74
N MET A 106 -9.35 -23.82 -2.19
CA MET A 106 -10.62 -24.25 -2.79
C MET A 106 -10.51 -24.44 -4.31
N GLU A 107 -9.35 -24.14 -4.90
CA GLU A 107 -9.12 -24.16 -6.34
C GLU A 107 -10.10 -23.26 -7.13
N ILE A 108 -10.42 -22.08 -6.57
CA ILE A 108 -11.30 -21.05 -7.19
C ILE A 108 -10.60 -19.71 -7.39
#